data_AF-A0A9E7JN36-F1
#
_entry.id   AF-A0A9E7JN36-F1
#
_cell.length_a   1.000
_cell.length_b   1.000
_cell.length_c   1.000
_cell.angle_alpha   90.00
_cell.angle_beta   90.00
_cell.angle_gamma   90.00
#
_symmetry.space_group_name_H-M   'P 1'
#
loop_
_entity.id
_entity.type
_entity.pdbx_description
1 polymer ?
#
loop_
_entity_poly.entity_id
_entity_poly.type
_entity_poly.pdbx_seq_one_letter_code
_entity_poly.pdbx_strand_id
1 'polypeptide(L)' 'MCTCRQLVVLHTVAGWTGENGDFDCTIVKRSLALVNKHGGYLSIKPALQSWWAEKNKRMVRREDGQWYELPPES' A
#
# COMPACT_ATOMS: atom_id res chain seq x y z
N MET A 1 -14.89 -6.83 3.15
CA MET A 1 -14.17 -7.41 2.00
C MET A 1 -12.75 -6.85 2.02
N CYS A 2 -11.74 -7.71 2.25
CA CYS A 2 -10.37 -7.27 2.53
C CYS A 2 -9.68 -6.75 1.27
N THR A 3 -9.40 -5.44 1.24
CA THR A 3 -8.62 -4.73 0.21
C THR A 3 -7.21 -5.31 0.01
N CYS A 4 -6.71 -6.08 0.98
CA CYS A 4 -5.33 -6.56 0.97
C CYS A 4 -5.03 -7.59 -0.15
N ARG A 5 -6.03 -8.34 -0.67
CA ARG A 5 -5.80 -9.27 -1.80
C ARG A 5 -5.69 -8.56 -3.16
N GLN A 6 -6.33 -7.40 -3.33
CA GLN A 6 -6.40 -6.72 -4.62
C GLN A 6 -5.02 -6.26 -5.12
N LEU A 7 -4.14 -5.85 -4.22
CA LEU A 7 -2.83 -5.27 -4.59
C LEU A 7 -1.83 -6.32 -5.09
N VAL A 8 -1.92 -7.55 -4.54
CA VAL A 8 -1.16 -8.70 -5.03
C VAL A 8 -1.63 -9.06 -6.44
N VAL A 9 -2.95 -9.19 -6.64
CA VAL A 9 -3.54 -9.50 -7.95
C VAL A 9 -3.12 -8.50 -9.02
N LEU A 10 -3.18 -7.20 -8.70
CA LEU A 10 -2.75 -6.16 -9.65
C LEU A 10 -1.27 -6.25 -10.00
N HIS A 11 -0.41 -6.66 -9.06
CA HIS A 11 1.02 -6.85 -9.36
C HIS A 11 1.26 -8.09 -10.22
N THR A 12 0.54 -9.18 -9.98
CA THR A 12 0.57 -10.38 -10.82
C THR A 12 0.13 -10.08 -12.25
N VAL A 13 -1.00 -9.37 -12.42
CA VAL A 13 -1.49 -8.98 -13.76
C VAL A 13 -0.52 -8.05 -14.46
N ALA A 14 0.13 -7.13 -13.74
CA ALA A 14 1.05 -6.15 -14.33
C ALA A 14 2.32 -6.77 -14.94
N GLY A 15 2.76 -7.92 -14.46
CA GLY A 15 3.91 -8.65 -15.03
C GLY A 15 3.53 -9.92 -15.79
N TRP A 16 2.24 -10.15 -16.02
CA TRP A 16 1.75 -11.32 -16.74
C TRP A 16 2.02 -11.18 -18.25
N THR A 17 2.69 -12.18 -18.82
CA THR A 17 3.08 -12.21 -20.25
C THR A 17 2.35 -13.32 -21.04
N GLY A 18 1.43 -14.03 -20.40
CA GLY A 18 0.74 -15.19 -20.97
C GLY A 18 1.13 -16.50 -20.30
N GLU A 19 0.39 -17.56 -20.60
CA GLU A 19 0.54 -18.88 -19.95
C GLU A 19 1.93 -19.50 -20.14
N ASN A 20 2.53 -19.29 -21.31
CA ASN A 20 3.86 -19.80 -21.65
C ASN A 20 4.95 -18.72 -21.51
N GLY A 21 4.62 -17.54 -21.00
CA GLY A 21 5.55 -16.43 -20.86
C GLY A 21 6.09 -16.32 -19.43
N ASP A 22 7.31 -15.81 -19.31
CA ASP A 22 7.92 -15.51 -18.01
C ASP A 22 7.29 -14.27 -17.38
N PHE A 23 7.19 -14.25 -16.05
CA PHE A 23 6.76 -13.06 -15.34
C PHE A 23 7.78 -11.93 -15.48
N ASP A 24 7.37 -10.79 -16.04
CA ASP A 24 8.23 -9.62 -16.24
C ASP A 24 7.56 -8.36 -15.65
N CYS A 25 8.02 -7.97 -14.47
CA CYS A 25 7.54 -6.78 -13.78
C CYS A 25 8.04 -5.44 -14.36
N THR A 26 8.82 -5.46 -15.44
CA THR A 26 9.30 -4.26 -16.13
C THR A 26 8.34 -3.77 -17.22
N ILE A 27 7.44 -4.64 -17.70
CA ILE A 27 6.45 -4.34 -18.76
C ILE A 27 5.56 -3.16 -18.37
N VAL A 28 5.08 -3.16 -17.12
CA VAL A 28 4.31 -2.06 -16.54
C VAL A 28 5.10 -1.43 -15.42
N LYS A 29 5.38 -0.12 -15.52
CA LYS A 29 6.03 0.66 -14.46
C LYS A 29 5.13 0.79 -13.23
N ARG A 30 5.16 -0.22 -12.35
CA ARG A 30 4.40 -0.27 -11.10
C ARG A 30 5.35 -0.49 -9.93
N SER A 31 5.22 0.34 -8.89
CA SER A 31 6.05 0.19 -7.69
C SER A 31 5.71 -1.09 -6.93
N LEU A 32 6.73 -1.89 -6.61
CA LEU A 32 6.63 -3.10 -5.79
C LEU A 32 6.10 -2.79 -4.37
N ALA A 33 6.34 -1.58 -3.86
CA ALA A 33 5.86 -1.15 -2.55
C ALA A 33 4.33 -1.15 -2.45
N LEU A 34 3.62 -0.97 -3.57
CA LEU A 34 2.15 -0.96 -3.58
C LEU A 34 1.55 -2.29 -3.15
N VAL A 35 2.25 -3.41 -3.33
CA VAL A 35 1.79 -4.73 -2.88
C VAL A 35 1.58 -4.74 -1.37
N ASN A 36 2.42 -4.03 -0.61
CA ASN A 36 2.38 -3.98 0.84
C ASN A 36 1.59 -2.78 1.41
N LYS A 37 0.83 -2.05 0.59
CA LYS A 37 0.07 -0.85 1.05
C LYS A 37 -0.76 -1.12 2.30
N HIS A 38 -1.40 -2.29 2.37
CA HIS A 38 -2.28 -2.70 3.48
C HIS A 38 -1.84 -4.01 4.15
N GLY A 39 -0.61 -4.48 3.90
CA GLY A 39 -0.18 -5.79 4.37
C GLY A 39 1.31 -6.03 4.21
N GLY A 40 1.72 -7.25 4.53
CA GLY A 40 3.11 -7.68 4.53
C GLY A 40 3.42 -8.85 3.60
N TYR A 41 3.01 -8.71 2.34
CA TYR A 41 3.00 -9.82 1.38
C TYR A 41 4.37 -10.11 0.76
N LEU A 42 5.23 -9.09 0.68
CA LEU A 42 6.56 -9.23 0.14
C LEU A 42 7.62 -8.87 1.18
N SER A 43 8.65 -9.71 1.27
CA SER A 43 9.82 -9.58 2.16
C SER A 43 10.85 -8.58 1.64
N ILE A 44 10.42 -7.43 1.12
CA ILE A 44 11.31 -6.47 0.44
C ILE A 44 12.08 -5.65 1.48
N LYS A 45 11.34 -5.02 2.40
CA LYS A 45 11.85 -4.21 3.51
C LYS A 45 10.83 -4.21 4.65
N PRO A 46 11.25 -4.29 5.93
CA PRO A 46 10.34 -4.22 7.08
C PRO A 46 9.57 -2.90 7.16
N ALA A 47 10.19 -1.78 6.78
CA ALA A 47 9.57 -0.45 6.83
C ALA A 47 8.43 -0.24 5.81
N LEU A 48 8.28 -1.16 4.84
CA LEU A 48 7.23 -1.09 3.82
C LEU A 48 6.09 -2.06 4.11
N GLN A 49 5.97 -2.62 5.31
CA GLN A 49 4.86 -3.51 5.67
C GLN A 49 3.68 -2.67 6.13
N SER A 50 2.50 -2.83 5.52
CA SER A 50 1.27 -2.09 5.86
C SER A 50 1.49 -0.57 5.94
N TRP A 51 2.27 -0.02 5.01
CA TRP A 51 2.82 1.33 5.13
C TRP A 51 1.79 2.44 4.98
N TRP A 52 0.64 2.16 4.35
CA TRP A 52 -0.37 3.19 4.19
C TRP A 52 -1.03 3.45 5.54
N ALA A 53 -0.93 4.70 5.98
CA ALA A 53 -1.72 5.27 7.05
C ALA A 53 -1.99 6.74 6.71
N GLU A 54 -3.10 7.31 7.23
CA GLU A 54 -3.28 8.76 7.18
C GLU A 54 -2.17 9.44 7.97
N LYS A 55 -1.77 10.63 7.52
CA LYS A 55 -0.74 11.41 8.21
C LYS A 55 -1.12 11.55 9.68
N ASN A 56 -0.21 11.13 10.56
CA ASN A 56 -0.41 11.11 12.02
C ASN A 56 -1.72 10.42 12.46
N LYS A 57 -2.28 9.50 11.67
CA LYS A 57 -3.57 8.86 11.93
C LYS A 57 -4.69 9.87 12.24
N ARG A 58 -4.79 10.95 11.45
CA ARG A 58 -5.79 12.03 11.62
C ARG A 58 -5.59 12.89 12.85
N MET A 59 -4.48 12.74 13.58
CA MET A 59 -4.16 13.59 14.70
C MET A 59 -3.52 14.89 14.20
N VAL A 60 -4.00 16.02 14.72
CA VAL A 60 -3.48 17.36 14.43
C VAL A 60 -3.02 18.00 15.74
N ARG A 61 -1.82 18.59 15.73
CA ARG A 61 -1.28 19.36 16.84
C ARG A 61 -1.79 20.79 16.77
N ARG A 62 -2.49 21.26 17.81
CA ARG A 62 -2.97 22.65 17.91
C ARG A 62 -1.93 23.57 18.55
N GLU A 63 -2.25 24.85 18.63
CA GLU A 63 -1.37 25.90 19.17
C GLU A 63 -1.05 25.72 20.66
N ASP A 64 -1.97 25.10 21.41
CA ASP A 64 -1.77 24.69 22.81
C ASP A 64 -0.77 23.51 22.99
N GLY A 65 -0.23 23.00 21.88
CA GLY A 65 0.69 21.87 21.84
C GLY A 65 0.03 20.50 21.99
N GLN A 66 -1.29 20.45 22.20
CA GLN A 66 -2.04 19.21 22.37
C GLN A 66 -2.45 18.61 21.02
N TRP A 67 -2.67 17.30 21.01
CA TRP A 67 -3.05 16.54 19.82
C TRP A 67 -4.54 16.18 19.87
N TYR A 68 -5.25 16.44 18.77
CA TYR A 68 -6.67 16.15 18.65
C TYR A 68 -6.95 15.36 17.38
N GLU A 69 -7.89 14.41 17.46
CA GLU A 69 -8.40 13.69 16.30
C GLU A 69 -9.32 14.60 15.48
N LEU A 70 -9.19 14.56 14.16
CA LEU A 70 -10.11 15.25 13.27
C LEU A 70 -11.51 14.61 13.35
N PRO A 71 -12.59 15.40 13.36
CA PRO A 71 -13.94 14.86 13.28
C PRO A 71 -14.12 13.99 12.03
N PRO A 72 -15.09 13.06 12.01
CA PRO A 72 -15.40 12.28 10.82
C PRO A 72 -15.68 13.21 9.64
N GLU A 73 -15.17 12.88 8.46
CA GLU A 73 -15.57 13.58 7.24
C GLU A 73 -17.04 13.24 6.95
N SER A 74 -17.87 14.27 6.78
CA SER A 74 -19.32 14.19 6.54
C SER A 74 -19.66 13.80 5.10
#